data_AF-A0A964AUD0-F1
#
_entry.id   AF-A0A964AUD0-F1
#
_cell.length_a   1.000
_cell.length_b   1.000
_cell.length_c   1.000
_cell.angle_alpha   90.00
_cell.angle_beta   90.00
_cell.angle_gamma   90.00
#
_symmetry.space_group_name_H-M   'P 1'
#
loop_
_entity.id
_entity.type
_entity.pdbx_description
1 polymer ?
#
loop_
_entity_poly.entity_id
_entity_poly.type
_entity_poly.pdbx_seq_one_letter_code
_entity_poly.pdbx_strand_id
1 'polypeptide(L)'
;MRHAAPLALSVLAALALACGGGEPSVEVTAPVETPAQAAPPAKATKAPAPTSTATGPIKQTWEGLLAKDCDLKAVGVWTPVEARILRNTPFAMAGYTFKDISLKFVFQDDGGWYTPTTTEAPKLAADVSACVDKLKKHEDTLRRSIALPDELESRMTADHDLFVQLRAWGGGQGTSPYRDPRTSQNEEGTWNLWLAPADCVDDEDAGVECGAFWVSCPSETPCEHDVAG
;
A
#
# COMPACT_ATOMS: atom_id res chain seq x y z
N MET A 1 37.82 45.13 -3.15
CA MET A 1 38.49 45.45 -1.87
C MET A 1 37.68 44.82 -0.74
N ARG A 2 38.33 43.97 0.08
CA ARG A 2 38.00 43.61 1.49
C ARG A 2 36.67 42.82 1.70
N HIS A 3 36.54 41.68 2.39
CA HIS A 3 37.36 40.81 3.26
C HIS A 3 36.73 39.37 3.19
N ALA A 4 37.47 38.26 3.13
CA ALA A 4 37.95 37.39 4.24
C ALA A 4 36.85 37.04 5.28
N ALA A 5 36.62 35.82 5.82
CA ALA A 5 37.15 34.45 5.74
C ALA A 5 36.17 33.57 6.58
N PRO A 6 36.29 32.22 6.65
CA PRO A 6 35.30 31.31 7.23
C PRO A 6 35.56 30.98 8.72
N LEU A 7 34.56 30.42 9.42
CA LEU A 7 34.73 29.81 10.74
C LEU A 7 34.20 28.37 10.75
N ALA A 8 35.13 27.46 11.00
CA ALA A 8 34.90 26.08 11.42
C ALA A 8 34.63 26.04 12.92
N LEU A 9 33.82 25.07 13.37
CA LEU A 9 33.91 24.58 14.75
C LEU A 9 33.66 23.07 14.76
N SER A 10 34.72 22.32 15.05
CA SER A 10 34.69 20.91 15.40
C SER A 10 34.60 20.79 16.92
N VAL A 11 33.74 19.90 17.43
CA VAL A 11 33.90 19.31 18.77
C VAL A 11 33.64 17.81 18.66
N LEU A 12 34.69 17.04 18.98
CA LEU A 12 34.68 15.62 19.29
C LEU A 12 34.07 15.38 20.68
N ALA A 13 33.32 14.29 20.83
CA ALA A 13 33.32 13.52 22.07
C ALA A 13 32.99 12.05 21.76
N ALA A 14 34.03 11.21 21.83
CA ALA A 14 33.91 9.77 21.90
C ALA A 14 33.54 9.36 23.33
N LEU A 15 32.68 8.36 23.47
CA LEU A 15 32.59 7.55 24.70
C LEU A 15 32.52 6.07 24.30
N ALA A 16 33.55 5.34 24.69
CA ALA A 16 33.61 3.88 24.68
C ALA A 16 33.89 3.42 26.12
N LEU A 17 33.09 2.49 26.64
CA LEU A 17 33.30 1.55 27.76
C LEU A 17 31.94 0.85 27.99
N ALA A 18 31.78 -0.43 28.33
CA ALA A 18 32.68 -1.46 28.81
C ALA A 18 32.06 -2.86 28.61
N CYS A 19 32.89 -3.89 28.83
CA CYS A 19 32.66 -5.33 28.76
C CYS A 19 31.51 -5.94 29.60
N GLY A 20 31.02 -7.09 29.10
CA GLY A 20 30.40 -8.19 29.85
C GLY A 20 29.74 -9.13 28.83
N GLY A 21 30.15 -10.38 28.59
CA GLY A 21 30.69 -11.39 29.50
C GLY A 21 29.53 -12.28 29.96
N GLY A 22 29.24 -13.36 29.23
CA GLY A 22 28.26 -14.37 29.66
C GLY A 22 27.64 -15.18 28.52
N GLU A 23 28.35 -16.20 28.04
CA GLU A 23 27.73 -17.36 27.38
C GLU A 23 27.04 -18.22 28.45
N PRO A 24 25.79 -18.65 28.20
CA PRO A 24 25.37 -19.96 28.66
C PRO A 24 25.12 -20.88 27.46
N SER A 25 25.93 -21.95 27.40
CA SER A 25 25.58 -23.19 26.72
C SER A 25 24.22 -23.68 27.25
N VAL A 26 23.30 -24.01 26.35
CA VAL A 26 22.12 -24.83 26.67
C VAL A 26 22.12 -26.02 25.73
N GLU A 27 21.99 -27.18 26.37
CA GLU A 27 22.02 -28.53 25.86
C GLU A 27 21.17 -28.78 24.61
N VAL A 28 21.81 -29.49 23.68
CA VAL A 28 21.15 -30.24 22.61
C VAL A 28 20.46 -31.45 23.25
N THR A 29 19.15 -31.38 23.45
CA THR A 29 18.32 -32.56 23.66
C THR A 29 17.84 -33.08 22.31
N ALA A 30 18.29 -34.29 21.98
CA ALA A 30 17.88 -35.06 20.81
C ALA A 30 16.36 -35.35 20.81
N PRO A 31 15.73 -35.54 19.63
CA PRO A 31 14.31 -35.83 19.52
C PRO A 31 13.99 -37.26 19.98
N VAL A 32 12.94 -37.39 20.80
CA VAL A 32 12.29 -38.67 21.09
C VAL A 32 11.52 -39.12 19.86
N GLU A 33 11.99 -40.21 19.24
CA GLU A 33 11.24 -40.97 18.23
C GLU A 33 9.97 -41.55 18.85
N THR A 34 8.82 -41.11 18.36
CA THR A 34 7.52 -41.76 18.60
C THR A 34 7.25 -42.71 17.44
N PRO A 35 6.88 -43.98 17.67
CA PRO A 35 6.63 -44.94 16.59
C PRO A 35 5.44 -44.50 15.73
N ALA A 36 5.66 -44.53 14.42
CA ALA A 36 4.69 -44.22 13.39
C ALA A 36 3.48 -45.17 13.44
N GLN A 37 2.31 -44.62 13.74
CA GLN A 37 1.04 -45.31 13.56
C GLN A 37 0.56 -45.10 12.12
N ALA A 38 0.54 -46.18 11.34
CA ALA A 38 0.04 -46.17 9.97
C ALA A 38 -1.46 -45.86 9.95
N ALA A 39 -1.82 -44.67 9.44
CA ALA A 39 -3.19 -44.29 9.16
C ALA A 39 -3.64 -44.82 7.79
N PRO A 40 -4.91 -45.23 7.64
CA PRO A 40 -5.47 -45.74 6.38
C PRO A 40 -5.51 -44.66 5.28
N PRO A 41 -5.55 -45.03 3.98
CA PRO A 41 -5.49 -44.07 2.88
C PRO A 41 -6.73 -43.16 2.87
N ALA A 42 -6.54 -41.92 3.32
CA ALA A 42 -7.55 -40.87 3.23
C ALA A 42 -7.63 -40.35 1.79
N LYS A 43 -8.88 -40.23 1.30
CA LYS A 43 -9.22 -39.65 0.00
C LYS A 43 -8.59 -38.26 -0.17
N ALA A 44 -8.13 -37.97 -1.39
CA ALA A 44 -7.53 -36.70 -1.78
C ALA A 44 -8.37 -35.50 -1.30
N THR A 45 -7.90 -34.88 -0.22
CA THR A 45 -8.45 -33.64 0.31
C THR A 45 -7.56 -32.53 -0.20
N LYS A 46 -8.18 -31.50 -0.77
CA LYS A 46 -7.54 -30.29 -1.32
C LYS A 46 -6.45 -29.79 -0.34
N ALA A 47 -5.24 -29.57 -0.85
CA ALA A 47 -4.10 -29.16 -0.06
C ALA A 47 -4.41 -27.91 0.78
N PRO A 48 -3.96 -27.83 2.05
CA PRO A 48 -4.08 -26.62 2.85
C PRO A 48 -3.27 -25.49 2.21
N ALA A 49 -3.86 -24.29 2.17
CA ALA A 49 -3.20 -23.09 1.67
C ALA A 49 -1.92 -22.81 2.50
N PRO A 50 -0.83 -22.33 1.88
CA PRO A 50 0.41 -22.04 2.59
C PRO A 50 0.18 -20.91 3.61
N THR A 51 0.56 -21.16 4.86
CA THR A 51 0.60 -20.19 5.96
C THR A 51 1.58 -19.05 5.64
N SER A 52 1.04 -17.85 5.47
CA SER A 52 1.74 -16.63 5.07
C SER A 52 2.61 -16.05 6.19
N THR A 53 3.90 -15.79 5.94
CA THR A 53 4.84 -15.21 6.93
C THR A 53 5.36 -13.82 6.54
N ALA A 54 4.72 -13.16 5.57
CA ALA A 54 4.87 -11.73 5.31
C ALA A 54 3.68 -11.31 4.45
N THR A 55 2.73 -10.57 5.02
CA THR A 55 1.53 -10.11 4.30
C THR A 55 1.34 -8.64 4.60
N GLY A 56 1.75 -7.78 3.67
CA GLY A 56 1.42 -6.37 3.74
C GLY A 56 -0.07 -6.13 3.41
N PRO A 57 -0.62 -4.97 3.82
CA PRO A 57 -2.00 -4.59 3.55
C PRO A 57 -2.43 -4.67 2.08
N ILE A 58 -1.55 -4.35 1.12
CA ILE A 58 -1.88 -4.39 -0.31
C ILE A 58 -2.08 -5.82 -0.76
N LYS A 59 -1.11 -6.71 -0.46
CA LYS A 59 -1.23 -8.14 -0.78
C LYS A 59 -2.46 -8.77 -0.14
N GLN A 60 -2.72 -8.46 1.13
CA GLN A 60 -3.91 -8.96 1.83
C GLN A 60 -5.21 -8.49 1.14
N THR A 61 -5.27 -7.22 0.72
CA THR A 61 -6.42 -6.68 0.00
C THR A 61 -6.65 -7.40 -1.33
N TRP A 62 -5.57 -7.64 -2.08
CA TRP A 62 -5.63 -8.39 -3.34
C TRP A 62 -6.13 -9.83 -3.15
N GLU A 63 -5.59 -10.55 -2.17
CA GLU A 63 -6.03 -11.92 -1.85
C GLU A 63 -7.50 -11.95 -1.43
N GLY A 64 -7.93 -10.97 -0.62
CA GLY A 64 -9.33 -10.79 -0.25
C GLY A 64 -10.25 -10.50 -1.45
N LEU A 65 -9.74 -9.77 -2.45
CA LEU A 65 -10.47 -9.49 -3.68
C LEU A 65 -10.66 -10.76 -4.53
N LEU A 66 -9.63 -11.57 -4.69
CA LEU A 66 -9.74 -12.86 -5.39
C LEU A 66 -10.68 -13.82 -4.66
N ALA A 67 -10.64 -13.86 -3.33
CA ALA A 67 -11.52 -14.70 -2.52
C ALA A 67 -13.02 -14.31 -2.64
N LYS A 68 -13.31 -13.08 -3.07
CA LYS A 68 -14.68 -12.57 -3.31
C LYS A 68 -15.02 -12.48 -4.80
N ASP A 69 -14.46 -13.36 -5.63
CA ASP A 69 -14.72 -13.41 -7.09
C ASP A 69 -14.45 -12.08 -7.84
N CYS A 70 -13.52 -11.29 -7.32
CA CYS A 70 -13.20 -9.95 -7.80
C CYS A 70 -14.39 -8.97 -7.75
N ASP A 71 -15.17 -9.03 -6.67
CA ASP A 71 -16.21 -8.03 -6.36
C ASP A 71 -15.57 -6.73 -5.82
N LEU A 72 -15.32 -5.81 -6.75
CA LEU A 72 -14.68 -4.51 -6.47
C LEU A 72 -15.49 -3.64 -5.50
N LYS A 73 -16.82 -3.78 -5.50
CA LYS A 73 -17.70 -3.01 -4.60
C LYS A 73 -17.69 -3.61 -3.20
N ALA A 74 -17.74 -4.94 -3.09
CA ALA A 74 -17.68 -5.62 -1.79
C ALA A 74 -16.31 -5.50 -1.09
N VAL A 75 -15.25 -5.20 -1.85
CA VAL A 75 -13.94 -4.83 -1.30
C VAL A 75 -13.81 -3.33 -1.12
N GLY A 76 -14.56 -2.52 -1.87
CA GLY A 76 -14.59 -1.08 -1.71
C GLY A 76 -13.42 -0.38 -2.38
N VAL A 77 -13.13 -0.70 -3.64
CA VAL A 77 -12.09 -0.01 -4.43
C VAL A 77 -12.68 1.27 -5.01
N TRP A 78 -12.31 2.44 -4.49
CA TRP A 78 -13.03 3.69 -4.73
C TRP A 78 -12.19 4.79 -5.40
N THR A 79 -10.86 4.68 -5.40
CA THR A 79 -9.96 5.62 -6.07
C THR A 79 -9.22 5.01 -7.26
N PRO A 80 -8.83 5.81 -8.28
CA PRO A 80 -7.96 5.34 -9.36
C PRO A 80 -6.64 4.73 -8.85
N VAL A 81 -6.09 5.29 -7.77
CA VAL A 81 -4.82 4.86 -7.16
C VAL A 81 -4.96 3.46 -6.55
N GLU A 82 -5.99 3.20 -5.74
CA GLU A 82 -6.25 1.85 -5.21
C GLU A 82 -6.40 0.82 -6.35
N ALA A 83 -7.17 1.15 -7.39
CA ALA A 83 -7.38 0.26 -8.52
C ALA A 83 -6.07 -0.03 -9.27
N ARG A 84 -5.22 1.00 -9.45
CA ARG A 84 -3.90 0.89 -10.09
C ARG A 84 -2.96 0.01 -9.29
N ILE A 85 -2.90 0.17 -7.97
CA ILE A 85 -2.05 -0.65 -7.11
C ILE A 85 -2.54 -2.11 -7.14
N LEU A 86 -3.84 -2.32 -6.96
CA LEU A 86 -4.42 -3.67 -6.94
C LEU A 86 -4.27 -4.40 -8.27
N ARG A 87 -4.47 -3.74 -9.43
CA ARG A 87 -4.31 -4.40 -10.74
C ARG A 87 -2.87 -4.84 -11.01
N ASN A 88 -1.90 -4.18 -10.39
CA ASN A 88 -0.48 -4.48 -10.55
C ASN A 88 0.04 -5.50 -9.51
N THR A 89 -0.70 -5.70 -8.41
CA THR A 89 -0.32 -6.61 -7.32
C THR A 89 0.00 -8.05 -7.78
N PRO A 90 -0.79 -8.73 -8.64
CA PRO A 90 -0.45 -10.10 -9.05
C PRO A 90 0.86 -10.19 -9.85
N PHE A 91 1.25 -9.14 -10.57
CA PHE A 91 2.54 -9.09 -11.25
C PHE A 91 3.68 -8.93 -10.24
N ALA A 92 3.49 -8.07 -9.23
CA ALA A 92 4.44 -7.90 -8.13
C ALA A 92 4.66 -9.24 -7.38
N MET A 93 3.57 -9.96 -7.08
CA MET A 93 3.62 -11.27 -6.40
C MET A 93 4.39 -12.31 -7.22
N ALA A 94 4.38 -12.19 -8.54
CA ALA A 94 5.13 -13.04 -9.46
C ALA A 94 6.56 -12.55 -9.74
N GLY A 95 7.05 -11.55 -9.01
CA GLY A 95 8.43 -11.05 -9.09
C GLY A 95 8.68 -10.08 -10.25
N TYR A 96 7.64 -9.47 -10.82
CA TYR A 96 7.78 -8.51 -11.90
C TYR A 96 8.48 -7.22 -11.42
N THR A 97 9.47 -6.77 -12.19
CA THR A 97 10.20 -5.52 -11.96
C THR A 97 9.53 -4.40 -12.74
N PHE A 98 8.79 -3.54 -12.04
CA PHE A 98 8.10 -2.43 -12.67
C PHE A 98 9.08 -1.42 -13.29
N LYS A 99 8.68 -0.70 -14.35
CA LYS A 99 9.44 0.47 -14.82
C LYS A 99 9.02 1.74 -14.08
N ASP A 100 7.74 1.80 -13.75
CA ASP A 100 7.16 2.82 -12.92
C ASP A 100 7.74 2.75 -11.51
N ILE A 101 8.39 3.82 -11.09
CA ILE A 101 9.06 3.92 -9.79
C ILE A 101 8.04 3.95 -8.65
N SER A 102 6.87 4.56 -8.87
CA SER A 102 5.81 4.63 -7.85
C SER A 102 5.35 3.23 -7.41
N LEU A 103 5.10 2.35 -8.39
CA LEU A 103 4.74 0.96 -8.14
C LEU A 103 5.87 0.17 -7.46
N LYS A 104 7.14 0.47 -7.74
CA LYS A 104 8.24 -0.18 -7.01
C LYS A 104 8.20 0.18 -5.54
N PHE A 105 8.12 1.47 -5.22
CA PHE A 105 8.16 1.94 -3.85
C PHE A 105 7.01 1.39 -3.03
N VAL A 106 5.78 1.48 -3.53
CA VAL A 106 4.61 1.05 -2.77
C VAL A 106 4.61 -0.46 -2.48
N PHE A 107 5.09 -1.30 -3.42
CA PHE A 107 5.18 -2.74 -3.16
C PHE A 107 6.39 -3.13 -2.31
N GLN A 108 7.51 -2.40 -2.40
CA GLN A 108 8.67 -2.62 -1.54
C GLN A 108 8.36 -2.34 -0.07
N ASP A 109 7.51 -1.35 0.18
CA ASP A 109 7.09 -0.95 1.52
C ASP A 109 5.98 -1.85 2.10
N ASP A 110 5.33 -2.67 1.27
CA ASP A 110 4.20 -3.53 1.69
C ASP A 110 4.64 -4.79 2.45
N GLY A 111 5.43 -4.67 3.52
CA GLY A 111 5.72 -5.79 4.42
C GLY A 111 6.59 -6.89 3.81
N GLY A 112 7.47 -6.56 2.85
CA GLY A 112 8.60 -7.41 2.45
C GLY A 112 8.29 -8.63 1.58
N TRP A 113 7.07 -8.81 1.06
CA TRP A 113 6.76 -9.93 0.16
C TRP A 113 7.16 -9.67 -1.30
N TYR A 114 7.31 -8.41 -1.70
CA TYR A 114 7.69 -8.06 -3.06
C TYR A 114 9.19 -8.27 -3.28
N THR A 115 9.53 -9.28 -4.09
CA THR A 115 10.91 -9.56 -4.49
C THR A 115 11.01 -9.47 -6.02
N PRO A 116 11.55 -8.37 -6.58
CA PRO A 116 11.72 -8.24 -8.03
C PRO A 116 12.79 -9.20 -8.55
N THR A 117 12.43 -10.06 -9.50
CA THR A 117 13.33 -11.09 -10.07
C THR A 117 13.42 -11.05 -11.59
N THR A 118 12.42 -10.48 -12.28
CA THR A 118 12.36 -10.46 -13.74
C THR A 118 11.77 -9.16 -14.28
N THR A 119 12.17 -8.75 -15.48
CA THR A 119 11.57 -7.63 -16.23
C THR A 119 10.56 -8.10 -17.28
N GLU A 120 10.43 -9.42 -17.48
CA GLU A 120 9.42 -10.02 -18.35
C GLU A 120 8.10 -10.14 -17.61
N ALA A 121 7.01 -9.68 -18.22
CA ALA A 121 5.69 -9.71 -17.61
C ALA A 121 5.25 -11.18 -17.43
N PRO A 122 4.99 -11.64 -16.18
CA PRO A 122 4.61 -13.01 -15.95
C PRO A 122 3.23 -13.30 -16.54
N LYS A 123 3.06 -14.53 -17.06
CA LYS A 123 1.76 -15.02 -17.51
C LYS A 123 0.89 -15.34 -16.30
N LEU A 124 -0.20 -14.59 -16.13
CA LEU A 124 -1.15 -14.80 -15.05
C LEU A 124 -2.15 -15.94 -15.37
N ALA A 125 -2.69 -16.55 -14.32
CA ALA A 125 -3.82 -17.47 -14.45
C ALA A 125 -5.06 -16.75 -15.01
N ALA A 126 -5.97 -17.49 -15.64
CA ALA A 126 -7.08 -16.90 -16.38
C ALA A 126 -8.05 -16.09 -15.50
N ASP A 127 -8.35 -16.60 -14.31
CA ASP A 127 -9.16 -15.94 -13.27
C ASP A 127 -8.49 -14.67 -12.74
N VAL A 128 -7.19 -14.74 -12.45
CA VAL A 128 -6.37 -13.61 -12.03
C VAL A 128 -6.34 -12.52 -13.11
N SER A 129 -6.08 -12.89 -14.36
CA SER A 129 -6.07 -11.96 -15.50
C SER A 129 -7.44 -11.30 -15.70
N ALA A 130 -8.53 -12.06 -15.56
CA ALA A 130 -9.88 -11.51 -15.65
C ALA A 130 -10.16 -10.48 -14.54
N CYS A 131 -9.64 -10.69 -13.32
CA CYS A 131 -9.76 -9.71 -12.25
C CYS A 131 -8.93 -8.43 -12.52
N VAL A 132 -7.70 -8.59 -13.04
CA VAL A 132 -6.89 -7.45 -13.50
C VAL A 132 -7.62 -6.63 -14.56
N ASP A 133 -8.27 -7.29 -15.52
CA ASP A 133 -9.07 -6.60 -16.55
C ASP A 133 -10.28 -5.86 -15.98
N LYS A 134 -10.96 -6.44 -14.97
CA LYS A 134 -12.04 -5.76 -14.25
C LYS A 134 -11.53 -4.51 -13.53
N LEU A 135 -10.43 -4.62 -12.79
CA LEU A 135 -9.81 -3.48 -12.11
C LEU A 135 -9.40 -2.39 -13.08
N LYS A 136 -8.81 -2.75 -14.23
CA LYS A 136 -8.43 -1.79 -15.26
C LYS A 136 -9.63 -0.99 -15.78
N LYS A 137 -10.73 -1.67 -16.14
CA LYS A 137 -11.96 -1.00 -16.59
C LYS A 137 -12.59 -0.13 -15.50
N HIS A 138 -12.52 -0.59 -14.25
CA HIS A 138 -13.00 0.16 -13.10
C HIS A 138 -12.16 1.42 -12.86
N GLU A 139 -10.83 1.30 -12.89
CA GLU A 139 -9.90 2.43 -12.83
C GLU A 139 -10.18 3.45 -13.92
N ASP A 140 -10.36 3.03 -15.18
CA ASP A 140 -10.69 3.94 -16.29
C ASP A 140 -12.02 4.68 -16.04
N THR A 141 -12.95 4.07 -15.31
CA THR A 141 -14.20 4.70 -14.89
C THR A 141 -13.95 5.70 -13.76
N LEU A 142 -13.18 5.31 -12.75
CA LEU A 142 -12.81 6.18 -11.64
C LEU A 142 -12.02 7.40 -12.10
N ARG A 143 -11.12 7.27 -13.09
CA ARG A 143 -10.35 8.39 -13.66
C ARG A 143 -11.21 9.43 -14.34
N ARG A 144 -12.39 9.04 -14.84
CA ARG A 144 -13.35 9.97 -15.44
C ARG A 144 -14.13 10.75 -14.39
N SER A 145 -14.34 10.18 -13.20
CA SER A 145 -14.97 10.88 -12.07
C SER A 145 -13.98 11.62 -11.18
N ILE A 146 -12.73 11.15 -11.11
CA ILE A 146 -11.66 11.66 -10.25
C ILE A 146 -10.48 12.01 -11.16
N ALA A 147 -10.44 13.26 -11.61
CA ALA A 147 -9.35 13.75 -12.45
C ALA A 147 -8.11 13.98 -11.58
N LEU A 148 -7.18 13.03 -11.62
CA LEU A 148 -5.87 13.12 -10.97
C LEU A 148 -4.83 13.54 -12.02
N PRO A 149 -4.12 14.66 -11.82
CA PRO A 149 -2.91 14.96 -12.58
C PRO A 149 -1.88 13.82 -12.44
N ASP A 150 -1.14 13.54 -13.52
CA ASP A 150 -0.16 12.43 -13.55
C ASP A 150 0.86 12.51 -12.41
N GLU A 151 1.31 13.73 -12.06
CA GLU A 151 2.24 13.96 -10.96
C GLU A 151 1.64 13.58 -9.60
N LEU A 152 0.43 14.08 -9.29
CA LEU A 152 -0.29 13.76 -8.06
C LEU A 152 -0.54 12.25 -7.98
N GLU A 153 -1.03 11.64 -9.06
CA GLU A 153 -1.32 10.21 -9.07
C GLU A 153 -0.05 9.36 -8.86
N SER A 154 1.06 9.71 -9.51
CA SER A 154 2.34 9.01 -9.33
C SER A 154 2.78 9.05 -7.87
N ARG A 155 2.65 10.20 -7.21
CA ARG A 155 3.03 10.37 -5.80
C ARG A 155 2.11 9.62 -4.86
N MET A 156 0.80 9.74 -5.06
CA MET A 156 -0.17 8.95 -4.31
C MET A 156 0.03 7.43 -4.51
N THR A 157 0.40 7.00 -5.71
CA THR A 157 0.68 5.59 -6.00
C THR A 157 1.92 5.09 -5.26
N ALA A 158 2.91 5.95 -5.02
CA ALA A 158 4.13 5.61 -4.31
C ALA A 158 3.95 5.54 -2.79
N ASP A 159 2.86 6.09 -2.27
CA ASP A 159 2.61 6.27 -0.84
C ASP A 159 1.81 5.07 -0.28
N HIS A 160 2.51 4.23 0.49
CA HIS A 160 1.93 3.02 1.09
C HIS A 160 0.91 3.36 2.18
N ASP A 161 1.26 4.29 3.08
CA ASP A 161 0.39 4.72 4.17
C ASP A 161 -0.90 5.31 3.63
N LEU A 162 -0.82 6.11 2.56
CA LEU A 162 -2.00 6.65 1.88
C LEU A 162 -2.92 5.54 1.37
N PHE A 163 -2.37 4.48 0.75
CA PHE A 163 -3.18 3.33 0.36
C PHE A 163 -3.88 2.74 1.58
N VAL A 164 -3.16 2.48 2.67
CA VAL A 164 -3.74 1.92 3.91
C VAL A 164 -4.87 2.80 4.45
N GLN A 165 -4.70 4.12 4.45
CA GLN A 165 -5.72 5.05 4.92
C GLN A 165 -6.95 5.10 4.00
N LEU A 166 -6.76 5.14 2.68
CA LEU A 166 -7.87 5.04 1.72
C LEU A 166 -8.66 3.74 1.91
N ARG A 167 -7.97 2.63 2.18
CA ARG A 167 -8.59 1.33 2.49
C ARG A 167 -9.33 1.34 3.81
N ALA A 168 -8.77 1.96 4.86
CA ALA A 168 -9.40 2.04 6.17
C ALA A 168 -10.68 2.89 6.14
N TRP A 169 -10.66 3.98 5.35
CA TRP A 169 -11.78 4.90 5.26
C TRP A 169 -12.87 4.41 4.29
N GLY A 170 -12.49 3.84 3.15
CA GLY A 170 -13.44 3.31 2.16
C GLY A 170 -13.82 1.83 2.29
N GLY A 171 -13.08 1.07 3.09
CA GLY A 171 -13.30 -0.36 3.30
C GLY A 171 -14.58 -0.65 4.07
N GLY A 172 -15.43 -1.53 3.51
CA GLY A 172 -16.67 -1.97 4.16
C GLY A 172 -17.91 -1.13 3.86
N GLN A 173 -17.76 -0.02 3.15
CA GLN A 173 -18.87 0.75 2.60
C GLN A 173 -19.42 0.02 1.36
N GLY A 174 -20.75 -0.16 1.24
CA GLY A 174 -21.38 -0.78 0.05
C GLY A 174 -21.46 0.15 -1.17
N THR A 175 -21.18 1.42 -0.95
CA THR A 175 -21.18 2.52 -1.93
C THR A 175 -19.91 3.34 -1.77
N SER A 176 -19.53 4.07 -2.82
CA SER A 176 -18.39 4.99 -2.72
C SER A 176 -18.66 5.97 -1.58
N PRO A 177 -17.77 6.06 -0.58
CA PRO A 177 -17.88 7.10 0.42
C PRO A 177 -17.57 8.47 -0.20
N TYR A 178 -16.89 8.54 -1.35
CA TYR A 178 -16.45 9.82 -1.92
C TYR A 178 -17.54 10.43 -2.80
N ARG A 179 -18.01 11.61 -2.41
CA ARG A 179 -18.84 12.52 -3.21
C ARG A 179 -17.99 13.68 -3.69
N ASP A 180 -18.22 14.05 -4.95
CA ASP A 180 -17.65 15.25 -5.59
C ASP A 180 -16.13 15.44 -5.33
N PRO A 181 -15.30 14.44 -5.70
CA PRO A 181 -13.86 14.52 -5.46
C PRO A 181 -13.23 15.66 -6.26
N ARG A 182 -12.41 16.46 -5.60
CA ARG A 182 -11.83 17.68 -6.16
C ARG A 182 -10.31 17.63 -6.08
N THR A 183 -9.64 18.04 -7.14
CA THR A 183 -8.19 18.27 -7.14
C THR A 183 -7.90 19.75 -7.32
N SER A 184 -6.91 20.26 -6.59
CA SER A 184 -6.45 21.64 -6.73
C SER A 184 -4.93 21.72 -6.54
N GLN A 185 -4.31 22.76 -7.07
CA GLN A 185 -2.90 23.07 -6.83
C GLN A 185 -2.82 24.46 -6.20
N ASN A 186 -2.08 24.60 -5.10
CA ASN A 186 -1.86 25.91 -4.48
C ASN A 186 -0.72 26.68 -5.20
N GLU A 187 -0.48 27.93 -4.80
CA GLU A 187 0.56 28.78 -5.40
C GLU A 187 1.99 28.24 -5.23
N GLU A 188 2.20 27.38 -4.24
CA GLU A 188 3.48 26.71 -3.94
C GLU A 188 3.68 25.44 -4.78
N GLY A 189 2.71 25.09 -5.65
CA GLY A 189 2.76 23.90 -6.47
C GLY A 189 2.31 22.62 -5.76
N THR A 190 1.81 22.72 -4.53
CA THR A 190 1.31 21.59 -3.74
C THR A 190 -0.05 21.15 -4.26
N TRP A 191 -0.14 19.88 -4.64
CA TRP A 191 -1.38 19.27 -5.09
C TRP A 191 -2.21 18.81 -3.90
N ASN A 192 -3.51 19.08 -3.96
CA ASN A 192 -4.49 18.67 -2.98
C ASN A 192 -5.53 17.76 -3.64
N LEU A 193 -5.86 16.64 -3.00
CA LEU A 193 -7.05 15.85 -3.30
C LEU A 193 -8.00 15.94 -2.12
N TRP A 194 -9.23 16.35 -2.41
CA TRP A 194 -10.34 16.37 -1.48
C TRP A 194 -11.31 15.24 -1.80
N LEU A 195 -11.53 14.36 -0.84
CA LEU A 195 -12.55 13.32 -0.90
C LEU A 195 -13.53 13.57 0.27
N ALA A 196 -14.77 13.93 -0.04
CA ALA A 196 -15.80 14.18 0.97
C ALA A 196 -16.73 12.96 1.12
N PRO A 197 -17.22 12.62 2.33
CA PRO A 197 -18.26 11.62 2.53
C PRO A 197 -19.53 11.89 1.70
N ALA A 198 -20.26 10.84 1.35
CA ALA A 198 -21.49 10.97 0.55
C ALA A 198 -22.63 11.67 1.29
N ASP A 199 -22.65 11.58 2.63
CA ASP A 199 -23.59 12.25 3.52
C ASP A 199 -23.18 13.68 3.88
N CYS A 200 -22.07 14.17 3.34
CA CYS A 200 -21.66 15.56 3.56
C CYS A 200 -22.55 16.52 2.78
N VAL A 201 -23.11 17.45 3.53
CA VAL A 201 -23.82 18.62 3.02
C VAL A 201 -22.86 19.78 3.20
N ASP A 202 -22.45 20.40 2.09
CA ASP A 202 -21.69 21.66 2.09
C ASP A 202 -22.59 22.74 2.72
N ASP A 203 -22.55 22.86 4.04
CA ASP A 203 -23.17 23.97 4.77
C ASP A 203 -22.06 25.01 5.00
N GLU A 204 -21.83 25.85 4.00
CA GLU A 204 -20.82 26.92 4.03
C GLU A 204 -20.99 27.84 5.25
N ASP A 205 -22.18 27.90 5.84
CA ASP A 205 -22.49 28.73 7.01
C ASP A 205 -22.16 28.04 8.34
N ALA A 206 -22.06 26.71 8.38
CA ALA A 206 -21.87 25.96 9.63
C ALA A 206 -20.42 25.94 10.13
N GLY A 207 -19.44 26.21 9.26
CA GLY A 207 -18.02 26.16 9.60
C GLY A 207 -17.54 24.76 10.07
N VAL A 208 -18.36 23.73 9.86
CA VAL A 208 -18.01 22.33 10.16
C VAL A 208 -17.51 21.73 8.84
N GLU A 209 -16.19 21.63 8.71
CA GLU A 209 -15.58 20.87 7.64
C GLU A 209 -15.94 19.40 7.84
N CYS A 210 -16.94 18.99 7.08
CA CYS A 210 -17.40 17.63 6.98
C CYS A 210 -16.24 16.68 6.67
N GLY A 211 -15.75 15.93 7.66
CA GLY A 211 -15.17 14.58 7.55
C GLY A 211 -14.26 14.30 6.35
N ALA A 212 -13.52 15.28 5.83
CA ALA A 212 -12.92 15.18 4.51
C ALA A 212 -11.58 14.46 4.63
N PHE A 213 -11.34 13.52 3.73
CA PHE A 213 -9.99 12.99 3.56
C PHE A 213 -9.24 13.94 2.63
N TRP A 214 -8.19 14.52 3.17
CA TRP A 214 -7.34 15.45 2.46
C TRP A 214 -5.98 14.81 2.21
N VAL A 215 -5.50 14.92 0.99
CA VAL A 215 -4.15 14.52 0.62
C VAL A 215 -3.45 15.74 0.06
N SER A 216 -2.36 16.15 0.71
CA SER A 216 -1.45 17.16 0.21
C SER A 216 -0.15 16.53 -0.19
N CYS A 217 0.29 16.87 -1.39
CA CYS A 217 1.51 16.36 -1.95
C CYS A 217 2.41 17.57 -2.29
N PRO A 218 3.30 18.02 -1.38
CA PRO A 218 4.28 19.09 -1.65
C PRO A 218 5.41 18.58 -2.54
N SER A 219 5.86 19.32 -3.55
CA SER A 219 6.73 18.81 -4.63
C SER A 219 8.00 18.04 -4.18
N GLU A 220 8.54 18.32 -2.98
CA GLU A 220 9.79 17.75 -2.48
C GLU A 220 9.64 16.71 -1.36
N THR A 221 8.43 16.47 -0.85
CA THR A 221 8.20 15.61 0.32
C THR A 221 7.19 14.48 0.04
N PRO A 222 7.12 13.44 0.90
CA PRO A 222 5.99 12.51 0.89
C PRO A 222 4.65 13.24 0.99
N CYS A 223 3.57 12.58 0.56
CA CYS A 223 2.24 13.18 0.69
C CYS A 223 1.81 13.17 2.16
N GLU A 224 1.39 14.31 2.66
CA GLU A 224 0.71 14.42 3.93
C GLU A 224 -0.76 14.13 3.72
N HIS A 225 -1.37 13.43 4.65
CA HIS A 225 -2.77 13.06 4.55
C HIS A 225 -3.39 13.02 5.94
N ASP A 226 -4.59 13.58 6.04
CA ASP A 226 -5.31 13.74 7.30
C ASP A 226 -6.80 13.49 7.06
N VAL A 227 -7.49 13.06 8.12
CA VAL A 227 -8.95 12.93 8.17
C VAL A 227 -9.44 14.12 8.99
N ALA A 228 -9.98 15.15 8.32
CA ALA A 228 -10.60 16.26 9.02
C ALA A 228 -11.76 15.72 9.88
N GLY A 229 -11.72 15.95 11.19
CA GLY A 229 -12.66 15.39 12.17
C GLY A 229 -13.07 16.37 13.24
#